data_AF-A0A971IU04-F1
#
_entry.id   AF-A0A971IU04-F1
#
_cell.length_a   1.000
_cell.length_b   1.000
_cell.length_c   1.000
_cell.angle_alpha   90.00
_cell.angle_beta   90.00
_cell.angle_gamma   90.00
#
_symmetry.space_group_name_H-M   'P 1'
#
loop_
_entity.id
_entity.type
_entity.pdbx_description
1 polymer ?
#
loop_
_entity_poly.entity_id
_entity_poly.type
_entity_poly.pdbx_seq_one_letter_code
_entity_poly.pdbx_strand_id
1 'polypeptide(L)'
;MKSFRYSMQSILDYRRDLEEEEKLKFAQAQKEYLKQKEILEGVERKLDDAFSARIKKKYRIHELKNLSEYIHLLKERKDMQKKRVEESERNLEIKRQQLISAQKDRKIMEKHKEKAYEQYNTELNQEEQKIIDELALYSYYRR
;
A
#
# COMPACT_ATOMS: atom_id res chain seq x y z
N MET A 1 26.84 -31.77 -3.23
CA MET A 1 26.62 -30.57 -4.06
C MET A 1 26.59 -29.35 -3.16
N LYS A 2 27.22 -28.23 -3.57
CA LYS A 2 27.11 -26.98 -2.79
C LYS A 2 25.65 -26.52 -2.79
N SER A 3 25.21 -25.82 -1.76
CA SER A 3 23.88 -25.20 -1.71
C SER A 3 23.97 -23.78 -2.28
N PHE A 4 23.00 -23.35 -3.09
CA PHE A 4 22.94 -21.97 -3.57
C PHE A 4 22.89 -20.96 -2.41
N ARG A 5 23.77 -19.95 -2.43
CA ARG A 5 23.72 -18.80 -1.52
C ARG A 5 23.68 -17.53 -2.33
N TYR A 6 22.63 -16.73 -2.12
CA TYR A 6 22.51 -15.43 -2.77
C TYR A 6 23.33 -14.38 -2.02
N SER A 7 24.27 -13.74 -2.70
CA SER A 7 25.20 -12.76 -2.11
C SER A 7 24.53 -11.51 -1.56
N MET A 8 23.37 -11.12 -2.12
CA MET A 8 22.65 -9.90 -1.73
C MET A 8 21.39 -10.20 -0.90
N GLN A 9 21.35 -11.34 -0.21
CA GLN A 9 20.19 -11.75 0.58
C GLN A 9 19.83 -10.70 1.65
N SER A 10 20.81 -10.15 2.36
CA SER A 10 20.57 -9.09 3.37
C SER A 10 19.93 -7.83 2.78
N ILE A 11 20.27 -7.47 1.54
CA ILE A 11 19.68 -6.31 0.85
C ILE A 11 18.23 -6.62 0.47
N LEU A 12 17.96 -7.83 -0.01
CA LEU A 12 16.60 -8.27 -0.33
C LEU A 12 15.71 -8.27 0.92
N ASP A 13 16.22 -8.74 2.05
CA ASP A 13 15.47 -8.76 3.31
C ASP A 13 15.21 -7.34 3.82
N TYR A 14 16.20 -6.45 3.79
CA TYR A 14 15.98 -5.03 4.11
C TYR A 14 14.92 -4.37 3.20
N ARG A 15 14.89 -4.70 1.91
CA ARG A 15 13.86 -4.20 0.98
C ARG A 15 12.46 -4.74 1.29
N ARG A 16 12.35 -5.95 1.84
CA ARG A 16 11.08 -6.52 2.32
C ARG A 16 10.58 -5.78 3.56
N ASP A 17 11.47 -5.48 4.50
CA ASP A 17 11.14 -4.72 5.70
C ASP A 17 10.65 -3.31 5.35
N LEU A 18 11.33 -2.65 4.39
CA LEU A 18 10.89 -1.34 3.88
C LEU A 18 9.51 -1.40 3.21
N GLU A 19 9.21 -2.43 2.42
CA GLU A 19 7.88 -2.60 1.84
C GLU A 19 6.81 -2.75 2.93
N GLU A 20 7.09 -3.55 3.96
CA GLU A 20 6.13 -3.76 5.05
C GLU A 20 5.91 -2.46 5.85
N GLU A 21 6.96 -1.68 6.08
CA GLU A 21 6.84 -0.35 6.71
C GLU A 21 5.94 0.60 5.88
N GLU A 22 6.16 0.67 4.56
CA GLU A 22 5.32 1.50 3.68
C GLU A 22 3.87 0.99 3.59
N LYS A 23 3.66 -0.32 3.71
CA LYS A 23 2.33 -0.92 3.75
C LYS A 23 1.59 -0.54 5.03
N LEU A 24 2.28 -0.53 6.17
CA LEU A 24 1.72 -0.05 7.44
C LEU A 24 1.36 1.44 7.36
N LYS A 25 2.25 2.28 6.81
CA LYS A 25 1.98 3.72 6.59
C LYS A 25 0.76 3.94 5.68
N PHE A 26 0.64 3.17 4.60
CA PHE A 26 -0.52 3.22 3.71
C PHE A 26 -1.81 2.83 4.44
N ALA A 27 -1.80 1.74 5.21
CA ALA A 27 -2.96 1.30 5.99
C ALA A 27 -3.42 2.34 7.01
N GLN A 28 -2.47 3.01 7.68
CA GLN A 28 -2.76 4.11 8.60
C GLN A 28 -3.39 5.31 7.88
N ALA A 29 -2.83 5.73 6.74
CA ALA A 29 -3.39 6.81 5.94
C ALA A 29 -4.78 6.48 5.41
N GLN A 30 -5.02 5.21 5.02
CA GLN A 30 -6.32 4.75 4.55
C GLN A 30 -7.36 4.79 5.65
N LYS A 31 -7.00 4.34 6.86
CA LYS A 31 -7.87 4.40 8.03
C LYS A 31 -8.27 5.84 8.37
N GLU A 32 -7.32 6.77 8.30
CA GLU A 32 -7.60 8.19 8.55
C GLU A 32 -8.52 8.78 7.48
N TYR A 33 -8.28 8.49 6.19
CA TYR A 33 -9.16 8.92 5.10
C TYR A 33 -10.61 8.43 5.30
N LEU A 34 -10.79 7.15 5.61
CA LEU A 34 -12.11 6.56 5.86
C LEU A 34 -12.81 7.24 7.05
N LYS A 35 -12.08 7.48 8.14
CA LYS A 35 -12.60 8.18 9.32
C LYS A 35 -13.04 9.61 8.97
N GLN A 36 -12.26 10.36 8.21
CA GLN A 36 -12.64 11.71 7.81
C GLN A 36 -13.87 11.71 6.89
N LYS A 37 -14.01 10.70 6.03
CA LYS A 37 -15.18 10.50 5.16
C LYS A 37 -16.44 10.17 5.98
N GLU A 38 -16.35 9.29 6.97
CA GLU A 38 -17.47 8.99 7.88
C GLU A 38 -17.93 10.24 8.65
N ILE A 39 -16.99 11.07 9.11
CA ILE A 39 -17.34 12.34 9.78
C ILE A 39 -18.07 13.27 8.81
N LEU A 40 -17.63 13.35 7.55
CA LEU A 40 -18.29 14.17 6.53
C LEU A 40 -19.73 13.69 6.30
N GLU A 41 -19.93 12.39 6.08
CA GLU A 41 -21.27 11.80 5.93
C GLU A 41 -22.15 12.08 7.14
N GLY A 42 -21.60 12.03 8.35
CA GLY A 42 -22.32 12.38 9.57
C GLY A 42 -22.76 13.85 9.63
N VAL A 43 -21.96 14.78 9.10
CA VAL A 43 -22.33 16.20 8.99
C VAL A 43 -23.39 16.41 7.89
N GLU A 44 -23.29 15.70 6.78
CA GLU A 44 -24.27 15.76 5.69
C GLU A 44 -25.65 15.27 6.14
N ARG A 45 -25.71 14.13 6.84
CA ARG A 45 -26.98 13.62 7.41
C ARG A 45 -27.63 14.65 8.36
N LYS A 46 -26.84 15.29 9.22
CA LYS A 46 -27.36 16.35 10.13
C LYS A 46 -27.89 17.56 9.37
N LEU A 47 -27.28 17.93 8.24
CA LEU A 47 -27.79 18.99 7.38
C LEU A 47 -29.14 18.60 6.77
N ASP A 48 -29.24 17.39 6.23
CA ASP A 48 -30.48 16.88 5.61
C ASP A 48 -31.63 16.80 6.62
N ASP A 49 -31.33 16.36 7.85
CA ASP A 49 -32.29 16.36 8.96
C ASP A 49 -32.74 17.78 9.33
N ALA A 50 -31.81 18.73 9.40
CA ALA A 50 -32.10 20.13 9.72
C ALA A 50 -32.97 20.81 8.62
N PHE A 51 -32.69 20.52 7.35
CA PHE A 51 -33.51 20.99 6.22
C PHE A 51 -34.90 20.35 6.24
N SER A 52 -34.98 19.04 6.51
CA SER A 52 -36.26 18.33 6.63
C SER A 52 -37.11 18.85 7.77
N ALA A 53 -36.50 19.18 8.92
CA ALA A 53 -37.19 19.79 10.05
C ALA A 53 -37.80 21.16 9.66
N ARG A 54 -37.04 21.99 8.96
CA ARG A 54 -37.48 23.33 8.49
C ARG A 54 -38.78 23.29 7.69
N ILE A 55 -39.01 22.22 6.92
CA ILE A 55 -40.18 22.09 6.03
C ILE A 55 -41.41 21.56 6.79
N LYS A 56 -41.23 20.72 7.82
CA LYS A 56 -42.32 19.94 8.43
C LYS A 56 -43.08 20.62 9.58
N LYS A 57 -42.58 21.74 10.12
CA LYS A 57 -43.16 22.38 11.31
C LYS A 57 -43.50 23.85 11.09
N LYS A 58 -44.57 24.32 11.76
CA LYS A 58 -44.81 25.75 11.96
C LYS A 58 -43.91 26.24 13.09
N TYR A 59 -43.02 27.18 12.78
CA TYR A 59 -42.04 27.72 13.72
C TYR A 59 -42.43 29.12 14.17
N ARG A 60 -42.13 29.46 15.42
CA ARG A 60 -42.06 30.86 15.86
C ARG A 60 -40.82 31.52 15.23
N ILE A 61 -40.86 32.84 15.06
CA ILE A 61 -39.79 33.60 14.37
C ILE A 61 -38.40 33.34 14.99
N HIS A 62 -38.29 33.26 16.32
CA HIS A 62 -37.03 32.99 17.01
C HIS A 62 -36.50 31.56 16.77
N GLU A 63 -37.38 30.56 16.69
CA GLU A 63 -36.98 29.17 16.41
C GLU A 63 -36.44 29.04 14.99
N LEU A 64 -37.03 29.78 14.04
CA LEU A 64 -36.58 29.82 12.65
C LEU A 64 -35.21 30.49 12.50
N LYS A 65 -34.95 31.55 13.30
CA LYS A 65 -33.63 32.19 13.36
C LYS A 65 -32.57 31.21 13.89
N ASN A 66 -32.83 30.56 15.02
CA ASN A 66 -31.91 29.57 15.61
C ASN A 66 -31.62 28.41 14.66
N LEU A 67 -32.65 27.91 13.96
CA LEU A 67 -32.48 26.85 12.96
C LEU A 67 -31.63 27.30 11.77
N SER A 68 -31.79 28.54 11.32
CA SER A 68 -30.98 29.11 10.25
C SER A 68 -29.51 29.24 10.64
N GLU A 69 -29.24 29.72 11.86
CA GLU A 69 -27.87 29.81 12.41
C GLU A 69 -27.24 28.42 12.56
N TYR A 70 -28.00 27.43 13.03
CA TYR A 70 -27.55 26.04 13.12
C TYR A 70 -27.18 25.45 11.76
N ILE A 71 -28.04 25.65 10.74
CA ILE A 71 -27.76 25.20 9.37
C ILE A 71 -26.50 25.89 8.82
N HIS A 72 -26.31 27.18 9.10
CA HIS A 72 -25.11 27.91 8.70
C HIS A 72 -23.85 27.30 9.30
N LEU A 73 -23.84 27.06 10.61
CA LEU A 73 -22.72 26.41 11.31
C LEU A 73 -22.42 25.01 10.75
N LEU A 74 -23.46 24.23 10.45
CA LEU A 74 -23.29 22.91 9.84
C LEU A 74 -22.69 22.97 8.44
N LYS A 75 -23.04 23.99 7.63
CA LYS A 75 -22.43 24.20 6.30
C LYS A 75 -20.95 24.54 6.42
N GLU A 76 -20.58 25.47 7.31
CA GLU A 76 -19.17 25.79 7.56
C GLU A 76 -18.40 24.56 8.03
N ARG A 77 -18.98 23.78 8.93
CA ARG A 77 -18.39 22.52 9.40
C ARG A 77 -18.23 21.51 8.26
N LYS A 78 -19.21 21.40 7.35
CA LYS A 78 -19.15 20.54 6.17
C LYS A 78 -17.99 20.94 5.27
N ASP A 79 -17.84 22.24 4.98
CA ASP A 79 -16.79 22.73 4.09
C ASP A 79 -15.40 22.51 4.70
N MET A 80 -15.23 22.73 6.00
CA MET A 80 -13.99 22.41 6.70
C MET A 80 -13.71 20.90 6.70
N GLN A 81 -14.74 20.08 6.87
CA GLN A 81 -14.59 18.62 6.84
C GLN A 81 -14.24 18.09 5.44
N LYS A 82 -14.79 18.69 4.37
CA LYS A 82 -14.40 18.38 2.99
C LYS A 82 -12.91 18.62 2.75
N LYS A 83 -12.39 19.77 3.19
CA LYS A 83 -10.94 20.07 3.08
C LYS A 83 -10.09 19.01 3.79
N ARG A 84 -10.50 18.54 4.97
CA ARG A 84 -9.80 17.46 5.69
C ARG A 84 -9.85 16.13 4.94
N VAL A 85 -10.98 15.81 4.31
CA VAL A 85 -11.09 14.62 3.46
C VAL A 85 -10.12 14.73 2.29
N GLU A 86 -10.11 15.85 1.57
CA GLU A 86 -9.17 16.10 0.46
C GLU A 86 -7.70 16.01 0.89
N GLU A 87 -7.33 16.58 2.04
CA GLU A 87 -5.98 16.49 2.60
C GLU A 87 -5.61 15.03 2.92
N SER A 88 -6.52 14.29 3.56
CA SER A 88 -6.30 12.87 3.88
C SER A 88 -6.23 11.99 2.64
N GLU A 89 -6.97 12.32 1.58
CA GLU A 89 -6.93 11.65 0.28
C GLU A 89 -5.60 11.88 -0.43
N ARG A 90 -5.11 13.12 -0.46
CA ARG A 90 -3.79 13.45 -1.00
C ARG A 90 -2.68 12.70 -0.25
N ASN A 91 -2.75 12.65 1.08
CA ASN A 91 -1.79 11.89 1.88
C ASN A 91 -1.86 10.39 1.59
N LEU A 92 -3.07 9.82 1.46
CA LEU A 92 -3.27 8.44 1.07
C LEU A 92 -2.62 8.12 -0.28
N GLU A 93 -2.80 8.98 -1.28
CA GLU A 93 -2.20 8.79 -2.61
C GLU A 93 -0.67 8.89 -2.56
N ILE A 94 -0.11 9.81 -1.77
CA ILE A 94 1.34 9.88 -1.54
C ILE A 94 1.85 8.55 -0.95
N LYS A 95 1.20 8.02 0.08
CA LYS A 95 1.58 6.73 0.70
C LYS A 95 1.42 5.56 -0.27
N ARG A 96 0.40 5.59 -1.12
CA ARG A 96 0.21 4.59 -2.17
C ARG A 96 1.38 4.56 -3.16
N GLN A 97 1.81 5.72 -3.64
CA GLN A 97 2.95 5.81 -4.56
C GLN A 97 4.26 5.35 -3.90
N GLN A 98 4.46 5.67 -2.63
CA GLN A 98 5.61 5.17 -1.84
C GLN A 98 5.62 3.65 -1.73
N LEU A 99 4.47 3.03 -1.40
CA LEU A 99 4.32 1.58 -1.35
C LEU A 99 4.57 0.91 -2.72
N ILE A 100 4.04 1.47 -3.81
CA ILE A 100 4.28 0.96 -5.17
C ILE A 100 5.77 0.99 -5.51
N SER A 101 6.47 2.07 -5.14
CA SER A 101 7.91 2.20 -5.34
C SER A 101 8.69 1.14 -4.57
N ALA A 102 8.39 0.96 -3.27
CA ALA A 102 9.02 -0.06 -2.43
C ALA A 102 8.80 -1.48 -2.97
N GLN A 103 7.58 -1.78 -3.42
CA GLN A 103 7.23 -3.04 -4.07
C GLN A 103 8.04 -3.30 -5.34
N LYS A 104 8.24 -2.25 -6.15
CA LYS A 104 9.04 -2.34 -7.37
C LYS A 104 10.50 -2.65 -7.04
N ASP A 105 11.08 -1.97 -6.06
CA ASP A 105 12.46 -2.18 -5.63
C ASP A 105 12.68 -3.61 -5.09
N ARG A 106 11.76 -4.14 -4.28
CA ARG A 106 11.81 -5.54 -3.84
C ARG A 106 11.74 -6.51 -5.02
N LYS A 107 10.79 -6.32 -5.94
CA LYS A 107 10.61 -7.19 -7.12
C LYS A 107 11.84 -7.20 -8.02
N ILE A 108 12.54 -6.08 -8.16
CA ILE A 108 13.80 -6.01 -8.91
C ILE A 108 14.85 -6.93 -8.26
N MET A 109 14.98 -6.89 -6.94
CA MET A 109 15.92 -7.75 -6.21
C MET A 109 15.54 -9.22 -6.27
N GLU A 110 14.25 -9.56 -6.21
CA GLU A 110 13.81 -10.95 -6.39
C GLU A 110 14.15 -11.48 -7.78
N LYS A 111 13.89 -10.70 -8.83
CA LYS A 111 14.26 -11.06 -10.19
C LYS A 111 15.78 -11.20 -10.37
N HIS A 112 16.57 -10.38 -9.67
CA HIS A 112 18.02 -10.55 -9.65
C HIS A 112 18.42 -11.86 -8.96
N LYS A 113 17.78 -12.22 -7.84
CA LYS A 113 18.03 -13.49 -7.15
C LYS A 113 17.68 -14.70 -8.01
N GLU A 114 16.55 -14.64 -8.72
CA GLU A 114 16.13 -15.68 -9.68
C GLU A 114 17.20 -15.89 -10.77
N LYS A 115 17.68 -14.82 -11.41
CA LYS A 115 18.74 -14.92 -12.42
C LYS A 115 20.04 -15.48 -11.86
N ALA A 116 20.43 -15.08 -10.65
CA ALA A 116 21.62 -15.62 -10.00
C ALA A 116 21.47 -17.13 -9.70
N TYR A 117 20.25 -17.58 -9.39
CA TYR A 117 19.95 -18.99 -9.20
C TYR A 117 20.00 -19.79 -10.51
N GLU A 118 19.47 -19.25 -11.60
CA GLU A 118 19.56 -19.86 -12.93
C GLU A 118 21.01 -20.02 -13.39
N GLN A 119 21.84 -19.00 -13.18
CA GLN A 119 23.28 -19.06 -13.46
C GLN A 119 23.96 -20.14 -12.64
N TYR A 120 23.69 -20.18 -11.33
CA TYR A 120 24.23 -21.19 -10.44
C TYR A 120 23.90 -22.63 -10.89
N ASN A 121 22.65 -22.89 -11.28
CA ASN A 121 22.24 -24.20 -11.79
C ASN A 121 22.92 -24.54 -13.11
N THR A 122 23.13 -23.55 -13.98
CA THR A 122 23.82 -23.73 -15.25
C THR A 122 25.29 -24.12 -15.02
N GLU A 123 25.97 -23.44 -14.10
CA GLU A 123 27.35 -23.76 -13.73
C GLU A 123 27.46 -25.15 -13.10
N LEU A 124 26.53 -25.50 -12.21
CA LEU A 124 26.49 -26.81 -11.57
C LEU A 124 26.32 -27.94 -12.59
N ASN A 125 25.39 -27.78 -13.55
CA ASN A 125 25.20 -28.76 -14.62
C ASN A 125 26.44 -28.90 -15.51
N GLN A 126 27.15 -27.80 -15.78
CA GLN A 126 28.41 -27.84 -16.54
C GLN A 126 29.53 -28.55 -15.78
N GLU A 127 29.64 -28.36 -14.46
CA GLU A 127 30.59 -29.10 -13.62
C GLU A 127 30.26 -30.60 -13.60
N GLU A 128 28.98 -30.96 -13.44
CA GLU A 128 28.54 -32.36 -13.48
C GLU A 128 28.84 -33.03 -14.83
N GLN A 129 28.57 -32.33 -15.93
CA GLN A 129 28.87 -32.85 -17.27
C GLN A 129 30.37 -33.09 -17.46
N LYS A 130 31.24 -32.17 -17.01
CA LYS A 130 32.70 -32.36 -17.07
C LYS A 130 33.14 -33.60 -16.30
N ILE A 131 32.58 -33.83 -15.11
CA ILE A 131 32.89 -35.01 -14.30
C ILE A 131 32.46 -36.30 -15.02
N ILE A 132 31.30 -36.30 -15.69
CA ILE A 132 30.82 -37.43 -16.49
C ILE A 132 31.76 -37.72 -17.66
N ASP A 133 32.17 -36.68 -18.39
CA ASP A 133 33.07 -36.82 -19.54
C ASP A 133 34.45 -37.34 -19.12
N GLU A 134 34.99 -36.86 -17.99
CA GLU A 134 36.23 -37.38 -17.40
C GLU A 134 36.10 -38.86 -17.00
N LEU A 135 35.02 -39.24 -16.32
CA LEU A 135 34.76 -40.64 -15.94
C LEU A 135 34.63 -41.54 -17.18
N ALA A 136 33.97 -41.07 -18.24
CA ALA A 136 33.85 -41.80 -19.50
C ALA A 136 35.23 -42.05 -20.13
N LEU A 137 36.09 -41.03 -20.17
CA LEU A 137 37.48 -41.18 -20.64
C LEU A 137 38.25 -42.20 -19.80
N TYR A 138 38.20 -42.11 -18.47
CA TYR A 138 38.85 -43.10 -17.59
C TYR A 138 38.37 -44.52 -17.83
N SER A 139 37.06 -44.71 -18.06
CA SER A 139 36.49 -46.04 -18.36
C SER A 139 36.96 -46.59 -19.71
N TYR A 140 37.16 -45.71 -20.71
CA TYR A 140 37.66 -46.07 -22.03
C TYR A 140 39.13 -46.49 -21.98
N TYR A 141 40.00 -45.74 -21.26
CA TYR A 141 41.42 -46.07 -21.10
C TYR A 141 41.69 -47.34 -20.28
N ARG A 142 40.69 -47.86 -19.55
CA ARG A 142 40.81 -49.11 -18.76
C ARG A 142 40.42 -50.37 -19.54
N ARG A 143 39.92 -50.24 -20.77
CA ARG A 143 39.73 -51.34 -21.72
C ARG A 143 40.95 -51.47 -22.61
#